data_AF-A0A817GVG4-F1
#
_entry.id   AF-A0A817GVG4-F1
#
_cell.length_a   1.000
_cell.length_b   1.000
_cell.length_c   1.000
_cell.angle_alpha   90.00
_cell.angle_beta   90.00
_cell.angle_gamma   90.00
#
_symmetry.space_group_name_H-M   'P 1'
#
loop_
_entity.id
_entity.type
_entity.pdbx_description
1 polymer ?
#
loop_
_entity_poly.entity_id
_entity_poly.type
_entity_poly.pdbx_seq_one_letter_code
_entity_poly.pdbx_strand_id
1 'polypeptide(L)'
;MWRYVDGPASYWLFSYLFDLIISIIWFCYLLAVYCITNIAVNGLPNKKSQLETMIPLEFASPWNLRVQYYPLTILIALPTLPFAYLLTKFFKSDILGGITICFLLIILHFISIIIPVVTMIVQSTFVQKLLYWLFNIISPSINAHVIITYILARKSKFCRFITDPFGLSDFGLSLFKAIGDDTIGWNGVILVLHVLLLLFVLIIIDSGLLQFSLSCLYKSNFDENKLDDDVLAERHRVLRYHKNPSEDKEHVDHLIVKNLVKYYPIRKVLAVNHLTFAAQRGEAFGLLGYNGAGKTTTFRVLVGDLMSTQGSAYIDGQNVHLRIRSTRHLGYCPQDNCSMEFLTVQDSLYLLARIRGIESSRIKSIVEKISSLFILDPFLHNYIHELSGGTKRRLHTAIALIGPPLVVILDEPTTGVDPNARQQMQEIFLNAVKAKLTIILTSHSMDECERVCNRLGIMVNGQLACLGTIQHLKSKFGHGYTVEIKIRSNIDDINATAIKNVQAFLLSQKQYHVEVKETTYSTGLFQIERSTPAELFQLLEENKQRLNIETYTISQTTLEQIFLSFGKQIHATTQ
;
A
#
# COMPACT_ATOMS: atom_id res chain seq x y z
N MET A 1 3.79 11.73 0.35
CA MET A 1 2.98 12.87 -0.18
C MET A 1 3.72 13.66 -1.25
N TRP A 2 4.93 14.20 -0.98
CA TRP A 2 5.77 14.86 -2.00
C TRP A 2 6.08 14.01 -3.23
N ARG A 3 6.23 12.69 -3.05
CA ARG A 3 6.41 11.66 -4.10
C ARG A 3 5.38 11.70 -5.25
N TYR A 4 4.17 12.19 -4.98
CA TYR A 4 3.05 12.21 -5.93
C TYR A 4 2.81 13.59 -6.57
N VAL A 5 3.45 14.67 -6.08
CA VAL A 5 3.19 16.03 -6.55
C VAL A 5 4.09 16.39 -7.74
N ASP A 6 5.39 16.04 -7.67
CA ASP A 6 6.38 16.42 -8.69
C ASP A 6 7.03 15.21 -9.41
N GLY A 7 6.58 13.98 -9.13
CA GLY A 7 7.09 12.74 -9.71
C GLY A 7 8.30 12.11 -8.96
N PRO A 8 8.64 10.85 -9.26
CA PRO A 8 9.71 10.13 -8.54
C PRO A 8 11.09 10.75 -8.77
N ALA A 9 11.37 11.29 -9.96
CA ALA A 9 12.67 11.88 -10.27
C ALA A 9 12.98 13.13 -9.44
N SER A 10 12.01 14.03 -9.27
CA SER A 10 12.18 15.24 -8.46
C SER A 10 12.32 14.87 -6.98
N TYR A 11 11.49 13.95 -6.47
CA TYR A 11 11.59 13.46 -5.11
C TYR A 11 13.00 12.93 -4.79
N TRP A 12 13.52 12.01 -5.61
CA TRP A 12 14.84 11.44 -5.39
C TRP A 12 15.96 12.46 -5.58
N LEU A 13 15.81 13.42 -6.50
CA LEU A 13 16.76 14.51 -6.65
C LEU A 13 16.80 15.40 -5.41
N PHE A 14 15.64 15.82 -4.89
CA PHE A 14 15.57 16.64 -3.68
C PHE A 14 16.07 15.90 -2.45
N SER A 15 15.69 14.63 -2.27
CA SER A 15 16.21 13.79 -1.18
C SER A 15 17.71 13.62 -1.25
N TYR A 16 18.25 13.32 -2.44
CA TYR A 16 19.68 13.21 -2.64
C TYR A 16 20.41 14.52 -2.34
N LEU A 17 19.92 15.66 -2.84
CA LEU A 17 20.50 16.97 -2.56
C LEU A 17 20.43 17.33 -1.08
N PHE A 18 19.32 17.04 -0.41
CA PHE A 18 19.13 17.30 1.01
C PHE A 18 20.11 16.48 1.86
N ASP A 19 20.21 15.18 1.61
CA ASP A 19 21.12 14.30 2.35
C ASP A 19 22.59 14.60 2.02
N LEU A 20 22.89 15.04 0.80
CA LEU A 20 24.21 15.55 0.43
C LEU A 20 24.55 16.82 1.21
N ILE A 21 23.60 17.77 1.35
CA ILE A 21 23.79 18.99 2.16
C ILE A 21 23.99 18.63 3.62
N ILE A 22 23.20 17.70 4.18
CA ILE A 22 23.39 17.21 5.55
C ILE A 22 24.78 16.61 5.72
N SER A 23 25.22 15.80 4.75
CA SER A 23 26.55 15.20 4.77
C SER A 23 27.64 16.28 4.78
N ILE A 24 27.46 17.37 4.03
CA ILE A 24 28.36 18.53 4.00
C ILE A 24 28.32 19.30 5.33
N ILE A 25 27.15 19.46 5.97
CA ILE A 25 27.02 20.13 7.27
C ILE A 25 27.72 19.32 8.37
N TRP A 26 27.47 18.02 8.43
CA TRP A 26 28.09 17.12 9.40
C TRP A 26 29.62 17.11 9.24
N PHE A 27 30.05 17.20 8.00
CA PHE A 27 31.43 17.38 7.63
C PHE A 27 32.03 18.71 8.12
N CYS A 28 31.36 19.85 7.90
CA CYS A 28 31.80 21.15 8.41
C CYS A 28 31.86 21.15 9.94
N TYR A 29 30.94 20.45 10.60
CA TYR A 29 30.95 20.26 12.05
C TYR A 29 32.18 19.46 12.51
N LEU A 30 32.51 18.33 11.88
CA LEU A 30 33.73 17.57 12.20
C LEU A 30 35.00 18.40 12.00
N LEU A 31 35.06 19.19 10.93
CA LEU A 31 36.16 20.11 10.68
C LEU A 31 36.27 21.15 11.81
N ALA A 32 35.15 21.71 12.27
CA ALA A 32 35.12 22.67 13.36
C ALA A 32 35.57 22.07 14.70
N VAL A 33 35.06 20.88 15.07
CA VAL A 33 35.48 20.15 16.28
C VAL A 33 36.98 19.85 16.24
N TYR A 34 37.49 19.43 15.08
CA TYR A 34 38.91 19.22 14.88
C TYR A 34 39.74 20.52 15.03
N CYS A 35 39.30 21.64 14.44
CA CYS A 35 39.96 22.93 14.61
C CYS A 35 40.00 23.37 16.08
N ILE A 36 38.89 23.22 16.81
CA ILE A 36 38.79 23.59 18.22
C ILE A 36 39.72 22.75 19.09
N THR A 37 39.70 21.43 18.93
CA THR A 37 40.59 20.51 19.67
C THR A 37 42.07 20.80 19.38
N ASN A 38 42.42 21.11 18.14
CA ASN A 38 43.80 21.43 17.76
C ASN A 38 44.27 22.79 18.33
N ILE A 39 43.37 23.79 18.38
CA ILE A 39 43.66 25.08 19.04
C ILE A 39 43.81 24.87 20.55
N ALA A 40 42.98 24.06 21.18
CA ALA A 40 43.06 23.76 22.61
C ALA A 40 44.36 23.03 22.99
N VAL A 41 44.84 22.11 22.15
CA VAL A 41 46.11 21.39 22.35
C VAL A 41 47.32 22.32 22.15
N ASN A 42 47.29 23.19 21.14
CA ASN A 42 48.42 24.10 20.84
C ASN A 42 48.43 25.37 21.72
N GLY A 43 47.34 25.70 22.40
CA GLY A 43 47.16 26.89 23.24
C GLY A 43 47.60 26.76 24.69
N LEU A 44 48.03 25.57 25.17
CA LEU A 44 48.53 25.35 26.52
C LEU A 44 50.05 25.61 26.61
N PRO A 45 50.53 26.70 27.27
CA PRO A 45 51.94 27.10 27.22
C PRO A 45 52.89 26.21 28.02
N ASN A 46 52.39 25.43 28.99
CA ASN A 46 53.22 24.88 30.08
C ASN A 46 53.40 23.36 30.11
N LYS A 47 53.11 22.65 29.01
CA LYS A 47 53.39 21.20 28.92
C LYS A 47 53.94 20.74 27.56
N LYS A 48 54.61 21.64 26.82
CA LYS A 48 55.30 21.24 25.57
C LYS A 48 56.30 20.10 25.80
N SER A 49 57.12 20.18 26.84
CA SER A 49 58.22 19.20 27.05
C SER A 49 57.81 17.81 27.56
N GLN A 50 56.63 17.64 28.19
CA GLN A 50 56.19 16.34 28.72
C GLN A 50 55.20 15.59 27.82
N LEU A 51 54.53 16.29 26.89
CA LEU A 51 53.65 15.68 25.89
C LEU A 51 54.38 15.36 24.58
N GLU A 52 55.49 16.05 24.28
CA GLU A 52 56.38 15.76 23.15
C GLU A 52 57.03 14.35 23.22
N THR A 53 57.04 13.71 24.40
CA THR A 53 57.61 12.36 24.61
C THR A 53 56.58 11.23 24.67
N MET A 54 55.28 11.53 24.85
CA MET A 54 54.22 10.50 24.90
C MET A 54 53.38 10.40 23.63
N ILE A 55 53.43 11.40 22.75
CA ILE A 55 52.76 11.36 21.44
C ILE A 55 53.85 11.70 20.42
N PRO A 56 54.19 10.80 19.47
CA PRO A 56 55.26 11.06 18.53
C PRO A 56 55.01 12.39 17.81
N LEU A 57 56.08 13.20 17.72
CA LEU A 57 56.21 14.54 17.11
C LEU A 57 55.71 14.66 15.65
N GLU A 58 55.11 13.62 15.10
CA GLU A 58 54.46 13.54 13.80
C GLU A 58 53.08 14.23 13.75
N PHE A 59 52.52 14.62 14.89
CA PHE A 59 51.20 15.28 14.93
C PHE A 59 51.23 16.81 14.80
N ALA A 60 52.40 17.45 14.74
CA ALA A 60 52.52 18.91 14.93
C ALA A 60 52.32 19.80 13.69
N SER A 61 52.41 19.33 12.44
CA SER A 61 51.77 19.98 11.27
C SER A 61 51.89 19.07 10.04
N PRO A 62 50.86 19.01 9.16
CA PRO A 62 50.58 20.10 8.24
C PRO A 62 49.08 20.41 8.13
N TRP A 63 48.69 21.63 8.52
CA TRP A 63 47.35 22.21 8.29
C TRP A 63 46.84 21.97 6.86
N ASN A 64 47.74 22.01 5.87
CA ASN A 64 47.42 21.84 4.45
C ASN A 64 46.97 20.42 4.08
N LEU A 65 47.45 19.39 4.77
CA LEU A 65 47.15 18.00 4.39
C LEU A 65 45.84 17.54 5.00
N ARG A 66 45.58 17.85 6.28
CA ARG A 66 44.37 17.42 6.99
C ARG A 66 43.11 18.10 6.44
N VAL A 67 43.18 19.40 6.15
CA VAL A 67 42.11 20.17 5.49
C VAL A 67 41.79 19.64 4.07
N GLN A 68 42.72 18.92 3.42
CA GLN A 68 42.50 18.29 2.09
C GLN A 68 41.80 16.92 2.14
N TYR A 69 41.93 16.13 3.22
CA TYR A 69 41.18 14.87 3.39
C TYR A 69 39.67 15.10 3.48
N TYR A 70 39.33 16.28 3.97
CA TYR A 70 37.98 16.65 4.26
C TYR A 70 37.13 16.81 2.95
N PRO A 71 37.49 17.62 1.95
CA PRO A 71 36.75 17.64 0.67
C PRO A 71 36.77 16.28 -0.07
N LEU A 72 37.75 15.41 0.21
CA LEU A 72 37.80 14.04 -0.31
C LEU A 72 36.71 13.12 0.28
N THR A 73 36.16 13.40 1.47
CA THR A 73 35.02 12.63 2.01
C THR A 73 33.72 12.90 1.27
N ILE A 74 33.58 14.05 0.61
CA ILE A 74 32.43 14.36 -0.27
C ILE A 74 32.41 13.41 -1.48
N LEU A 75 33.58 13.07 -2.03
CA LEU A 75 33.70 12.10 -3.12
C LEU A 75 33.26 10.68 -2.73
N ILE A 76 33.35 10.32 -1.44
CA ILE A 76 32.82 9.05 -0.90
C ILE A 76 31.30 9.14 -0.76
N ALA A 77 30.78 10.27 -0.26
CA ALA A 77 29.35 10.46 -0.03
C ALA A 77 28.53 10.41 -1.34
N LEU A 78 29.07 10.98 -2.42
CA LEU A 78 28.36 11.12 -3.70
C LEU A 78 27.78 9.80 -4.24
N PRO A 79 28.55 8.71 -4.36
CA PRO A 79 28.01 7.44 -4.87
C PRO A 79 27.57 6.45 -3.78
N THR A 80 27.94 6.67 -2.52
CA THR A 80 27.50 5.79 -1.42
C THR A 80 26.04 6.04 -1.05
N LEU A 81 25.55 7.28 -1.14
CA LEU A 81 24.16 7.61 -0.84
C LEU A 81 23.15 6.89 -1.77
N PRO A 82 23.28 6.95 -3.12
CA PRO A 82 22.36 6.22 -4.01
C PRO A 82 22.46 4.70 -3.84
N PHE A 83 23.66 4.21 -3.55
CA PHE A 83 23.87 2.79 -3.25
C PHE A 83 23.16 2.37 -1.95
N ALA A 84 23.26 3.18 -0.90
CA ALA A 84 22.54 2.96 0.36
C ALA A 84 21.02 2.98 0.15
N TYR A 85 20.48 3.94 -0.61
CA TYR A 85 19.05 3.99 -0.94
C TYR A 85 18.57 2.77 -1.72
N LEU A 86 19.42 2.19 -2.57
CA LEU A 86 19.07 0.96 -3.28
C LEU A 86 19.03 -0.23 -2.31
N LEU A 87 19.98 -0.30 -1.38
CA LEU A 87 20.03 -1.35 -0.37
C LEU A 87 18.86 -1.29 0.62
N THR A 88 18.37 -0.09 0.98
CA THR A 88 17.22 0.03 1.90
C THR A 88 15.97 -0.64 1.34
N LYS A 89 15.83 -0.73 0.01
CA LYS A 89 14.69 -1.42 -0.64
C LYS A 89 14.62 -2.92 -0.37
N PHE A 90 15.71 -3.56 0.08
CA PHE A 90 15.71 -4.97 0.46
C PHE A 90 15.24 -5.22 1.90
N PHE A 91 15.14 -4.17 2.72
CA PHE A 91 14.75 -4.28 4.12
C PHE A 91 13.31 -3.80 4.33
N LYS A 92 12.54 -4.56 5.12
CA LYS A 92 11.16 -4.20 5.49
C LYS A 92 11.09 -3.22 6.67
N SER A 93 12.14 -3.20 7.50
CA SER A 93 12.26 -2.33 8.68
C SER A 93 13.33 -1.29 8.41
N ASP A 94 12.97 -0.02 8.56
CA ASP A 94 13.87 1.10 8.29
C ASP A 94 15.08 1.10 9.23
N ILE A 95 14.87 0.79 10.52
CA ILE A 95 15.94 0.81 11.55
C ILE A 95 16.92 -0.34 11.31
N LEU A 96 16.41 -1.58 11.17
CA LEU A 96 17.27 -2.74 10.94
C LEU A 96 18.03 -2.60 9.62
N GLY A 97 17.37 -2.10 8.57
CA GLY A 97 17.98 -1.80 7.29
C GLY A 97 19.10 -0.76 7.39
N GLY A 98 18.88 0.32 8.14
CA GLY A 98 19.91 1.34 8.37
C GLY A 98 21.17 0.76 9.04
N ILE A 99 20.99 -0.04 10.10
CA ILE A 99 22.11 -0.65 10.84
C ILE A 99 22.89 -1.62 9.96
N THR A 100 22.20 -2.51 9.23
CA THR A 100 22.85 -3.50 8.35
C THR A 100 23.57 -2.86 7.18
N ILE A 101 23.01 -1.80 6.59
CA ILE A 101 23.65 -1.04 5.51
C ILE A 101 24.90 -0.35 6.02
N CYS A 102 24.85 0.30 7.17
CA CYS A 102 26.04 0.90 7.78
C CYS A 102 27.15 -0.14 7.99
N PHE A 103 26.80 -1.32 8.55
CA PHE A 103 27.77 -2.40 8.75
C PHE A 103 28.35 -2.92 7.42
N LEU A 104 27.51 -3.07 6.39
CA LEU A 104 27.93 -3.52 5.06
C LEU A 104 28.84 -2.48 4.37
N LEU A 105 28.54 -1.19 4.49
CA LEU A 105 29.39 -0.11 3.97
C LEU A 105 30.76 -0.09 4.67
N ILE A 106 30.80 -0.34 5.98
CA ILE A 106 32.05 -0.47 6.74
C ILE A 106 32.87 -1.66 6.22
N ILE A 107 32.25 -2.83 6.03
CA ILE A 107 32.93 -4.01 5.46
C ILE A 107 33.47 -3.72 4.06
N LEU A 108 32.66 -3.11 3.18
CA LEU A 108 33.08 -2.74 1.83
C LEU A 108 34.27 -1.76 1.85
N HIS A 109 34.31 -0.86 2.83
CA HIS A 109 35.45 0.04 3.02
C HIS A 109 36.71 -0.74 3.43
N PHE A 110 36.61 -1.70 4.36
CA PHE A 110 37.76 -2.57 4.70
C PHE A 110 38.24 -3.40 3.50
N ILE A 111 37.31 -3.93 2.69
CA ILE A 111 37.65 -4.65 1.45
C ILE A 111 38.40 -3.72 0.49
N SER A 112 38.00 -2.46 0.37
CA SER A 112 38.68 -1.47 -0.49
C SER A 112 40.15 -1.23 -0.10
N ILE A 113 40.47 -1.37 1.19
CA ILE A 113 41.84 -1.23 1.72
C ILE A 113 42.65 -2.52 1.47
N ILE A 114 42.00 -3.68 1.50
CA ILE A 114 42.65 -5.00 1.31
C ILE A 114 42.97 -5.28 -0.16
N ILE A 115 42.14 -4.82 -1.10
CA ILE A 115 42.30 -5.11 -2.54
C ILE A 115 43.69 -4.75 -3.09
N PRO A 116 44.24 -3.53 -2.84
CA PRO A 116 45.60 -3.19 -3.25
C PRO A 116 46.65 -4.19 -2.74
N VAL A 117 46.50 -4.67 -1.50
CA VAL A 117 47.39 -5.66 -0.88
C VAL A 117 47.30 -7.01 -1.59
N VAL A 118 46.09 -7.48 -1.90
CA VAL A 118 45.87 -8.75 -2.61
C VAL A 118 46.42 -8.68 -4.03
N THR A 119 46.19 -7.57 -4.74
CA THR A 119 46.74 -7.39 -6.10
C THR A 119 48.26 -7.40 -6.11
N MET A 120 48.93 -6.99 -5.02
CA MET A 120 50.40 -7.02 -4.92
C MET A 120 50.97 -8.44 -4.85
N ILE A 121 50.28 -9.37 -4.19
CA ILE A 121 50.72 -10.77 -4.04
C ILE A 121 50.67 -11.49 -5.40
N VAL A 122 49.74 -11.07 -6.25
CA VAL A 122 49.53 -11.66 -7.58
C VAL A 122 50.61 -11.18 -8.54
N GLN A 123 51.51 -12.07 -8.96
CA GLN A 123 52.60 -11.74 -9.88
C GLN A 123 52.13 -11.43 -11.32
N SER A 124 50.94 -11.89 -11.71
CA SER A 124 50.40 -11.68 -13.05
C SER A 124 49.72 -10.31 -13.19
N THR A 125 50.27 -9.48 -14.08
CA THR A 125 49.72 -8.15 -14.41
C THR A 125 48.30 -8.19 -14.99
N PHE A 126 47.93 -9.29 -15.66
CA PHE A 126 46.57 -9.50 -16.16
C PHE A 126 45.57 -9.66 -15.01
N VAL A 127 45.88 -10.52 -14.04
CA VAL A 127 44.99 -10.82 -12.91
C VAL A 127 44.85 -9.60 -11.99
N GLN A 128 45.92 -8.81 -11.82
CA GLN A 128 45.87 -7.52 -11.11
C GLN A 128 44.87 -6.55 -11.75
N LYS A 129 44.95 -6.36 -13.07
CA LYS A 129 44.03 -5.49 -13.82
C LYS A 129 42.60 -6.00 -13.74
N LEU A 130 42.40 -7.31 -13.90
CA LEU A 130 41.08 -7.92 -13.82
C LEU A 130 40.44 -7.70 -12.44
N LEU A 131 41.14 -8.01 -11.34
CA LEU A 131 40.64 -7.81 -9.98
C LEU A 131 40.32 -6.33 -9.72
N TYR A 132 41.21 -5.42 -10.10
CA TYR A 132 41.01 -3.99 -9.96
C TYR A 132 39.72 -3.51 -10.65
N TRP A 133 39.53 -3.86 -11.93
CA TRP A 133 38.37 -3.46 -12.70
C TRP A 133 37.07 -4.10 -12.20
N LEU A 134 37.12 -5.38 -11.81
CA LEU A 134 35.97 -6.08 -11.23
C LEU A 134 35.48 -5.37 -9.95
N PHE A 135 36.36 -5.07 -9.00
CA PHE A 135 35.96 -4.45 -7.74
C PHE A 135 35.54 -2.98 -7.88
N ASN A 136 36.17 -2.23 -8.79
CA ASN A 136 35.77 -0.85 -9.08
C ASN A 136 34.38 -0.74 -9.72
N ILE A 137 33.95 -1.76 -10.46
CA ILE A 137 32.59 -1.83 -11.04
C ILE A 137 31.55 -2.30 -10.00
N ILE A 138 31.94 -3.14 -9.05
CA ILE A 138 30.99 -3.71 -8.08
C ILE A 138 30.62 -2.71 -6.98
N SER A 139 31.57 -1.92 -6.49
CA SER A 139 31.34 -1.02 -5.36
C SER A 139 31.84 0.40 -5.66
N PRO A 140 30.92 1.38 -5.71
CA PRO A 140 31.31 2.76 -5.89
C PRO A 140 32.19 3.30 -4.75
N SER A 141 32.08 2.72 -3.55
CA SER A 141 32.92 3.03 -2.39
C SER A 141 34.39 2.66 -2.63
N ILE A 142 34.64 1.54 -3.34
CA ILE A 142 35.99 1.09 -3.68
C ILE A 142 36.61 2.07 -4.69
N ASN A 143 35.86 2.45 -5.73
CA ASN A 143 36.32 3.42 -6.72
C ASN A 143 36.63 4.79 -6.09
N ALA A 144 35.74 5.29 -5.23
CA ALA A 144 35.99 6.53 -4.47
C ALA A 144 37.26 6.43 -3.62
N HIS A 145 37.48 5.31 -2.93
CA HIS A 145 38.67 5.09 -2.11
C HIS A 145 39.95 5.06 -2.96
N VAL A 146 39.94 4.42 -4.11
CA VAL A 146 41.07 4.38 -5.06
C VAL A 146 41.46 5.79 -5.54
N ILE A 147 40.47 6.64 -5.88
CA ILE A 147 40.71 8.03 -6.28
C ILE A 147 41.34 8.83 -5.13
N ILE A 148 40.87 8.62 -3.91
CA ILE A 148 41.36 9.32 -2.71
C ILE A 148 42.79 8.92 -2.42
N THR A 149 43.10 7.62 -2.40
CA THR A 149 44.45 7.09 -2.17
C THR A 149 45.43 7.61 -3.23
N TYR A 150 45.02 7.72 -4.49
CA TYR A 150 45.84 8.34 -5.55
C TYR A 150 46.15 9.82 -5.27
N ILE A 151 45.13 10.63 -4.98
CA ILE A 151 45.30 12.08 -4.73
C ILE A 151 46.22 12.31 -3.53
N LEU A 152 46.09 11.48 -2.49
CA LEU A 152 46.90 11.55 -1.28
C LEU A 152 48.36 11.14 -1.52
N ALA A 153 48.61 10.12 -2.34
CA ALA A 153 49.95 9.63 -2.66
C ALA A 153 50.82 10.67 -3.39
N ARG A 154 50.21 11.61 -4.15
CA ARG A 154 50.94 12.62 -4.96
C ARG A 154 51.41 13.85 -4.17
N LYS A 155 50.81 14.17 -3.02
CA LYS A 155 50.94 15.50 -2.39
C LYS A 155 51.83 15.62 -1.14
N SER A 156 52.27 14.54 -0.45
CA SER A 156 53.34 14.69 0.57
C SER A 156 54.04 13.39 1.01
N LYS A 157 55.24 13.51 1.58
CA LYS A 157 55.98 12.41 2.26
C LYS A 157 55.32 11.94 3.56
N PHE A 158 54.46 12.76 4.18
CA PHE A 158 53.75 12.44 5.43
C PHE A 158 52.41 11.73 5.19
N CYS A 159 51.74 12.02 4.07
CA CYS A 159 50.60 11.24 3.56
C CYS A 159 50.94 9.76 3.47
N ARG A 160 52.16 9.46 3.00
CA ARG A 160 52.73 8.11 2.88
C ARG A 160 52.82 7.33 4.19
N PHE A 161 52.71 7.98 5.35
CA PHE A 161 52.78 7.32 6.64
C PHE A 161 51.39 7.02 7.23
N ILE A 162 50.40 7.89 6.97
CA ILE A 162 49.02 7.71 7.47
C ILE A 162 48.21 6.79 6.55
N THR A 163 48.38 6.86 5.23
CA THR A 163 47.75 5.90 4.31
C THR A 163 48.42 4.52 4.34
N ASP A 164 49.50 4.39 5.10
CA ASP A 164 50.40 3.28 5.00
C ASP A 164 51.27 3.14 6.29
N PRO A 165 50.75 2.42 7.30
CA PRO A 165 51.48 2.13 8.54
C PRO A 165 52.66 1.15 8.33
N PHE A 166 52.79 0.57 7.12
CA PHE A 166 53.65 -0.57 6.81
C PHE A 166 54.69 -0.32 5.69
N GLY A 167 54.70 0.84 5.03
CA GLY A 167 55.64 1.15 3.92
C GLY A 167 55.17 0.81 2.48
N LEU A 168 53.90 0.49 2.26
CA LEU A 168 53.14 0.30 1.01
C LEU A 168 52.87 1.55 0.13
N SER A 169 53.36 2.74 0.45
CA SER A 169 53.02 3.99 -0.26
C SER A 169 53.80 4.18 -1.56
N ASP A 170 55.06 3.76 -1.61
CA ASP A 170 55.80 3.58 -2.88
C ASP A 170 55.22 2.39 -3.68
N PHE A 171 54.48 1.47 -3.04
CA PHE A 171 53.80 0.33 -3.67
C PHE A 171 52.46 0.68 -4.32
N GLY A 172 51.65 1.55 -3.72
CA GLY A 172 50.44 2.09 -4.36
C GLY A 172 50.79 2.88 -5.62
N LEU A 173 51.84 3.70 -5.57
CA LEU A 173 52.41 4.38 -6.74
C LEU A 173 52.90 3.40 -7.81
N SER A 174 53.48 2.26 -7.44
CA SER A 174 53.87 1.17 -8.37
C SER A 174 52.65 0.56 -9.09
N LEU A 175 51.57 0.27 -8.37
CA LEU A 175 50.31 -0.21 -8.96
C LEU A 175 49.73 0.84 -9.93
N PHE A 176 49.67 2.13 -9.54
CA PHE A 176 49.19 3.19 -10.42
C PHE A 176 50.09 3.40 -11.65
N LYS A 177 51.42 3.25 -11.50
CA LYS A 177 52.37 3.29 -12.62
C LYS A 177 52.21 2.10 -13.57
N ALA A 178 51.80 0.93 -13.06
CA ALA A 178 51.53 -0.28 -13.83
C ALA A 178 50.17 -0.25 -14.57
N ILE A 179 49.19 0.51 -14.06
CA ILE A 179 47.86 0.66 -14.66
C ILE A 179 47.79 1.89 -15.60
N GLY A 180 48.64 2.92 -15.38
CA GLY A 180 48.81 4.09 -16.26
C GLY A 180 48.21 5.38 -15.69
N ASP A 181 48.81 6.54 -15.97
CA ASP A 181 48.36 7.85 -15.44
C ASP A 181 46.98 8.30 -15.95
N ASP A 182 46.49 7.74 -17.07
CA ASP A 182 45.16 8.03 -17.63
C ASP A 182 44.01 7.42 -16.81
N THR A 183 44.32 6.58 -15.82
CA THR A 183 43.33 5.78 -15.06
C THR A 183 42.46 6.61 -14.12
N ILE A 184 42.91 7.76 -13.63
CA ILE A 184 42.10 8.63 -12.76
C ILE A 184 40.95 9.27 -13.53
N GLY A 185 41.21 9.67 -14.78
CA GLY A 185 40.17 10.19 -15.66
C GLY A 185 39.06 9.16 -15.85
N TRP A 186 39.45 7.91 -16.13
CA TRP A 186 38.51 6.80 -16.24
C TRP A 186 37.77 6.51 -14.94
N ASN A 187 38.44 6.46 -13.79
CA ASN A 187 37.80 6.25 -12.48
C ASN A 187 36.78 7.33 -12.13
N GLY A 188 37.08 8.60 -12.44
CA GLY A 188 36.15 9.71 -12.27
C GLY A 188 34.91 9.57 -13.18
N VAL A 189 35.11 9.21 -14.45
CA VAL A 189 34.00 8.92 -15.38
C VAL A 189 33.15 7.76 -14.86
N ILE A 190 33.78 6.67 -14.42
CA ILE A 190 33.10 5.51 -13.85
C ILE A 190 32.32 5.89 -12.59
N LEU A 191 32.85 6.76 -11.74
CA LEU A 191 32.17 7.24 -10.53
C LEU A 191 30.88 7.98 -10.89
N VAL A 192 30.94 8.90 -11.87
CA VAL A 192 29.77 9.64 -12.37
C VAL A 192 28.76 8.67 -12.99
N LEU A 193 29.22 7.72 -13.81
CA LEU A 193 28.35 6.70 -14.40
C LEU A 193 27.68 5.82 -13.34
N HIS A 194 28.36 5.46 -12.26
CA HIS A 194 27.75 4.73 -11.14
C HIS A 194 26.66 5.55 -10.45
N VAL A 195 26.90 6.82 -10.17
CA VAL A 195 25.88 7.70 -9.55
C VAL A 195 24.65 7.78 -10.46
N LEU A 196 24.85 8.04 -11.75
CA LEU A 196 23.75 8.14 -12.72
C LEU A 196 23.01 6.81 -12.88
N LEU A 197 23.74 5.69 -12.96
CA LEU A 197 23.14 4.35 -13.07
C LEU A 197 22.34 3.99 -11.83
N LEU A 198 22.88 4.22 -10.62
CA LEU A 198 22.19 3.90 -9.37
C LEU A 198 20.94 4.76 -9.19
N LEU A 199 21.02 6.07 -9.46
CA LEU A 199 19.84 6.95 -9.45
C LEU A 199 18.82 6.54 -10.51
N PHE A 200 19.26 6.14 -11.71
CA PHE A 200 18.38 5.66 -12.77
C PHE A 200 17.66 4.37 -12.37
N VAL A 201 18.38 3.39 -11.81
CA VAL A 201 17.80 2.14 -11.29
C VAL A 201 16.82 2.44 -10.15
N LEU A 202 17.18 3.34 -9.23
CA LEU A 202 16.31 3.77 -8.14
C LEU A 202 15.00 4.39 -8.66
N ILE A 203 15.09 5.28 -9.65
CA ILE A 203 13.94 5.89 -10.31
C ILE A 203 13.10 4.82 -11.00
N ILE A 204 13.69 3.85 -11.71
CA ILE A 204 12.95 2.75 -12.37
C ILE A 204 12.20 1.89 -11.36
N ILE A 205 12.86 1.51 -10.26
CA ILE A 205 12.25 0.70 -9.20
C ILE A 205 11.10 1.46 -8.56
N ASP A 206 11.33 2.72 -8.21
CA ASP A 206 10.39 3.52 -7.41
C ASP A 206 9.23 4.10 -8.23
N SER A 207 9.43 4.30 -9.54
CA SER A 207 8.37 4.61 -10.51
C SER A 207 7.51 3.40 -10.85
N GLY A 208 7.90 2.19 -10.42
CA GLY A 208 7.20 0.95 -10.74
C GLY A 208 7.23 0.58 -12.23
N LEU A 209 8.06 1.25 -13.03
CA LEU A 209 8.10 1.12 -14.48
C LEU A 209 8.55 -0.28 -14.93
N LEU A 210 9.46 -0.90 -14.18
CA LEU A 210 9.88 -2.29 -14.40
C LEU A 210 8.73 -3.28 -14.16
N GLN A 211 7.98 -3.08 -13.07
CA GLN A 211 6.82 -3.92 -12.76
C GLN A 211 5.69 -3.71 -13.76
N PHE A 212 5.49 -2.47 -14.22
CA PHE A 212 4.56 -2.12 -15.28
C PHE A 212 4.94 -2.82 -16.59
N SER A 213 6.18 -2.67 -17.06
CA SER A 213 6.68 -3.28 -18.29
C SER A 213 6.57 -4.81 -18.28
N LEU A 214 6.94 -5.46 -17.16
CA LEU A 214 6.77 -6.91 -17.00
C LEU A 214 5.29 -7.31 -17.01
N SER A 215 4.42 -6.47 -16.44
CA SER A 215 2.98 -6.73 -16.45
C SER A 215 2.35 -6.51 -17.83
N CYS A 216 2.90 -5.64 -18.69
CA CYS A 216 2.44 -5.47 -20.07
C CYS A 216 2.66 -6.72 -20.93
N LEU A 217 3.59 -7.61 -20.56
CA LEU A 217 3.78 -8.90 -21.23
C LEU A 217 2.64 -9.90 -20.92
N TYR A 218 1.81 -9.62 -19.92
CA TYR A 218 0.67 -10.45 -19.60
C TYR A 218 -0.40 -10.36 -20.70
N LYS A 219 -0.62 -11.48 -21.39
CA LYS A 219 -1.78 -11.66 -22.27
C LYS A 219 -2.94 -12.21 -21.45
N SER A 220 -4.04 -11.48 -21.45
CA SER A 220 -5.25 -11.91 -20.78
C SER A 220 -6.05 -12.86 -21.67
N ASN A 221 -6.43 -14.01 -21.10
CA ASN A 221 -7.48 -14.87 -21.64
C ASN A 221 -8.76 -14.58 -20.85
N PHE A 222 -9.62 -13.72 -21.40
CA PHE A 222 -10.89 -13.36 -20.80
C PHE A 222 -12.04 -13.94 -21.62
N ASP A 223 -12.95 -14.63 -20.95
CA ASP A 223 -14.11 -15.26 -21.57
C ASP A 223 -15.36 -14.54 -21.07
N GLU A 224 -15.96 -13.73 -21.94
CA GLU A 224 -17.17 -12.96 -21.62
C GLU A 224 -18.38 -13.86 -21.40
N ASN A 225 -18.41 -15.06 -21.98
CA ASN A 225 -19.56 -15.97 -21.89
C ASN A 225 -19.78 -16.57 -20.49
N LYS A 226 -18.79 -16.43 -19.59
CA LYS A 226 -18.86 -16.91 -18.20
C LYS A 226 -19.43 -15.89 -17.24
N LEU A 227 -19.62 -14.65 -17.68
CA LEU A 227 -20.16 -13.59 -16.85
C LEU A 227 -21.67 -13.74 -16.69
N ASP A 228 -22.17 -13.32 -15.55
CA ASP A 228 -23.61 -13.15 -15.33
C ASP A 228 -24.20 -12.05 -16.21
N ASP A 229 -25.46 -12.22 -16.63
CA ASP A 229 -26.17 -11.30 -17.53
C ASP A 229 -26.17 -9.84 -17.05
N ASP A 230 -26.29 -9.61 -15.73
CA ASP A 230 -26.31 -8.25 -15.17
C ASP A 230 -24.92 -7.60 -15.24
N VAL A 231 -23.87 -8.40 -15.04
CA VAL A 231 -22.48 -7.95 -15.17
C VAL A 231 -22.16 -7.65 -16.64
N LEU A 232 -22.64 -8.48 -17.57
CA LEU A 232 -22.52 -8.24 -19.02
C LEU A 232 -23.24 -6.96 -19.44
N ALA A 233 -24.47 -6.75 -18.98
CA ALA A 233 -25.25 -5.56 -19.27
C ALA A 233 -24.53 -4.29 -18.78
N GLU A 234 -24.04 -4.28 -17.54
CA GLU A 234 -23.27 -3.16 -17.01
C GLU A 234 -21.97 -2.94 -17.78
N ARG A 235 -21.24 -4.02 -18.12
CA ARG A 235 -20.03 -3.96 -18.93
C ARG A 235 -20.31 -3.28 -20.28
N HIS A 236 -21.37 -3.68 -20.98
CA HIS A 236 -21.76 -3.05 -22.23
C HIS A 236 -22.15 -1.57 -22.04
N ARG A 237 -22.86 -1.22 -20.96
CA ARG A 237 -23.20 0.17 -20.62
C ARG A 237 -21.94 1.03 -20.44
N VAL A 238 -21.00 0.58 -19.61
CA VAL A 238 -19.75 1.29 -19.32
C VAL A 238 -18.88 1.44 -20.57
N LEU A 239 -18.81 0.41 -21.42
CA LEU A 239 -18.03 0.46 -22.65
C LEU A 239 -18.63 1.39 -23.71
N ARG A 240 -19.96 1.57 -23.74
CA ARG A 240 -20.64 2.53 -24.62
C ARG A 240 -20.40 3.99 -24.20
N TYR A 241 -20.39 4.28 -22.90
CA TYR A 241 -20.23 5.64 -22.36
C TYR A 241 -18.98 6.36 -22.87
N HIS A 242 -17.90 5.62 -23.19
CA HIS A 242 -16.68 6.21 -23.73
C HIS A 242 -16.76 6.65 -25.19
N LYS A 243 -17.72 6.14 -25.98
CA LYS A 243 -17.84 6.51 -27.39
C LYS A 243 -18.56 7.85 -27.57
N ASN A 244 -19.55 8.17 -26.73
CA ASN A 244 -20.35 9.40 -26.78
C ASN A 244 -20.63 9.93 -25.35
N PRO A 245 -19.78 10.80 -24.76
CA PRO A 245 -19.99 11.35 -23.41
C PRO A 245 -21.17 12.35 -23.30
N SER A 246 -21.86 12.65 -24.41
CA SER A 246 -22.85 13.72 -24.53
C SER A 246 -24.31 13.26 -24.58
N GLU A 247 -24.59 11.95 -24.64
CA GLU A 247 -25.96 11.45 -24.92
C GLU A 247 -26.77 11.08 -23.65
N ASP A 248 -26.15 10.65 -22.56
CA ASP A 248 -26.88 10.22 -21.35
C ASP A 248 -26.86 11.29 -20.24
N LYS A 249 -27.76 12.28 -20.36
CA LYS A 249 -27.95 13.32 -19.30
C LYS A 249 -28.67 12.80 -18.04
N GLU A 250 -29.29 11.62 -18.09
CA GLU A 250 -30.04 11.06 -16.96
C GLU A 250 -29.16 10.41 -15.89
N HIS A 251 -27.96 9.93 -16.24
CA HIS A 251 -27.07 9.22 -15.32
C HIS A 251 -25.65 9.81 -15.34
N VAL A 252 -25.35 10.68 -14.36
CA VAL A 252 -24.00 11.21 -14.14
C VAL A 252 -23.19 10.19 -13.33
N ASP A 253 -22.25 9.50 -13.98
CA ASP A 253 -21.32 8.57 -13.34
C ASP A 253 -20.11 9.31 -12.76
N HIS A 254 -19.91 9.25 -11.44
CA HIS A 254 -18.74 9.87 -10.78
C HIS A 254 -17.49 8.99 -10.86
N LEU A 255 -17.65 7.66 -10.87
CA LEU A 255 -16.55 6.71 -11.04
C LEU A 255 -16.87 5.77 -12.20
N ILE A 256 -15.91 5.57 -13.10
CA ILE A 256 -16.00 4.59 -14.18
C ILE A 256 -14.75 3.72 -14.17
N VAL A 257 -14.94 2.41 -14.11
CA VAL A 257 -13.87 1.40 -14.16
C VAL A 257 -14.05 0.56 -15.42
N LYS A 258 -13.02 0.53 -16.27
CA LYS A 258 -13.09 -0.11 -17.58
C LYS A 258 -11.98 -1.14 -17.75
N ASN A 259 -12.36 -2.40 -17.94
CA ASN A 259 -11.47 -3.53 -18.22
C ASN A 259 -10.24 -3.54 -17.33
N LEU A 260 -10.41 -3.24 -16.04
CA LEU A 260 -9.30 -3.07 -15.13
C LEU A 260 -8.62 -4.42 -14.90
N VAL A 261 -7.32 -4.47 -15.17
CA VAL A 261 -6.49 -5.67 -14.95
C VAL A 261 -5.31 -5.28 -14.07
N LYS A 262 -5.01 -6.11 -13.08
CA LYS A 262 -3.79 -6.01 -12.28
C LYS A 262 -3.14 -7.38 -12.13
N TYR A 263 -1.97 -7.52 -12.75
CA TYR A 263 -1.14 -8.71 -12.65
C TYR A 263 0.14 -8.41 -11.87
N TYR A 264 0.48 -9.26 -10.91
CA TYR A 264 1.72 -9.20 -10.16
C TYR A 264 2.72 -10.19 -10.74
N PRO A 265 3.69 -9.76 -11.58
CA PRO A 265 4.56 -10.67 -12.33
C PRO A 265 5.46 -11.53 -11.43
N ILE A 266 5.99 -10.95 -10.35
CA ILE A 266 6.89 -11.64 -9.42
C ILE A 266 6.18 -12.82 -8.73
N ARG A 267 4.93 -12.60 -8.30
CA ARG A 267 4.12 -13.65 -7.64
C ARG A 267 3.34 -14.52 -8.63
N LYS A 268 3.31 -14.13 -9.91
CA LYS A 268 2.47 -14.71 -10.95
C LYS A 268 0.98 -14.76 -10.59
N VAL A 269 0.48 -13.74 -9.90
CA VAL A 269 -0.92 -13.66 -9.44
C VAL A 269 -1.68 -12.60 -10.23
N LEU A 270 -2.81 -12.99 -10.83
CA LEU A 270 -3.79 -12.08 -11.40
C LEU A 270 -4.75 -11.64 -10.28
N ALA A 271 -4.55 -10.44 -9.75
CA ALA A 271 -5.32 -9.94 -8.62
C ALA A 271 -6.65 -9.30 -9.05
N VAL A 272 -6.67 -8.66 -10.22
CA VAL A 272 -7.88 -8.06 -10.81
C VAL A 272 -7.92 -8.44 -12.29
N ASN A 273 -9.07 -8.88 -12.77
CA ASN A 273 -9.25 -9.45 -14.10
C ASN A 273 -10.47 -8.83 -14.80
N HIS A 274 -10.22 -7.89 -15.72
CA HIS A 274 -11.23 -7.19 -16.54
C HIS A 274 -12.40 -6.58 -15.78
N LEU A 275 -12.16 -6.15 -14.54
CA LEU A 275 -13.19 -5.55 -13.71
C LEU A 275 -13.76 -4.31 -14.39
N THR A 276 -15.08 -4.29 -14.57
CA THR A 276 -15.81 -3.23 -15.29
C THR A 276 -17.10 -2.91 -14.57
N PHE A 277 -17.25 -1.68 -14.10
CA PHE A 277 -18.46 -1.15 -13.46
C PHE A 277 -18.37 0.37 -13.40
N ALA A 278 -19.48 1.06 -13.19
CA ALA A 278 -19.47 2.49 -12.90
C ALA A 278 -20.39 2.82 -11.72
N ALA A 279 -20.01 3.80 -10.90
CA ALA A 279 -20.79 4.28 -9.77
C ALA A 279 -21.39 5.66 -10.07
N GLN A 280 -22.70 5.76 -9.93
CA GLN A 280 -23.51 6.94 -10.18
C GLN A 280 -23.36 8.00 -9.08
N ARG A 281 -23.63 9.25 -9.43
CA ARG A 281 -23.65 10.36 -8.48
C ARG A 281 -24.66 10.13 -7.37
N GLY A 282 -24.18 10.07 -6.13
CA GLY A 282 -25.02 9.82 -4.96
C GLY A 282 -25.40 8.35 -4.80
N GLU A 283 -24.60 7.44 -5.36
CA GLU A 283 -24.69 6.01 -5.15
C GLU A 283 -23.78 5.56 -3.99
N ALA A 284 -24.23 4.57 -3.23
CA ALA A 284 -23.42 3.81 -2.29
C ALA A 284 -23.20 2.40 -2.85
N PHE A 285 -22.05 2.19 -3.46
CA PHE A 285 -21.68 0.94 -4.10
C PHE A 285 -20.85 0.05 -3.16
N GLY A 286 -21.36 -1.13 -2.81
CA GLY A 286 -20.61 -2.10 -1.99
C GLY A 286 -19.92 -3.16 -2.86
N LEU A 287 -18.61 -3.29 -2.70
CA LEU A 287 -17.81 -4.35 -3.32
C LEU A 287 -17.52 -5.44 -2.29
N LEU A 288 -18.23 -6.56 -2.41
CA LEU A 288 -18.11 -7.74 -1.55
C LEU A 288 -17.19 -8.78 -2.18
N GLY A 289 -16.62 -9.67 -1.38
CA GLY A 289 -15.71 -10.72 -1.89
C GLY A 289 -14.92 -11.37 -0.75
N TYR A 290 -14.41 -12.57 -0.98
CA TYR A 290 -13.53 -13.24 -0.02
C TYR A 290 -12.17 -12.51 0.13
N ASN A 291 -11.41 -12.90 1.15
CA ASN A 291 -10.02 -12.49 1.26
C ASN A 291 -9.23 -13.00 0.05
N GLY A 292 -8.45 -12.12 -0.57
CA GLY A 292 -7.73 -12.44 -1.80
C GLY A 292 -8.54 -12.28 -3.09
N ALA A 293 -9.82 -11.89 -3.05
CA ALA A 293 -10.62 -11.68 -4.25
C ALA A 293 -10.16 -10.50 -5.13
N GLY A 294 -9.31 -9.59 -4.61
CA GLY A 294 -8.76 -8.44 -5.36
C GLY A 294 -9.29 -7.07 -4.96
N LYS A 295 -10.19 -6.98 -3.96
CA LYS A 295 -10.88 -5.74 -3.53
C LYS A 295 -9.93 -4.58 -3.17
N THR A 296 -9.05 -4.79 -2.20
CA THR A 296 -8.04 -3.79 -1.78
C THR A 296 -7.08 -3.42 -2.92
N THR A 297 -6.73 -4.40 -3.78
CA THR A 297 -5.92 -4.12 -4.97
C THR A 297 -6.65 -3.20 -5.94
N THR A 298 -7.93 -3.44 -6.21
CA THR A 298 -8.78 -2.56 -7.02
C THR A 298 -8.79 -1.15 -6.44
N PHE A 299 -9.02 -0.99 -5.14
CA PHE A 299 -9.08 0.32 -4.49
C PHE A 299 -7.75 1.09 -4.57
N ARG A 300 -6.62 0.42 -4.34
CA ARG A 300 -5.30 1.04 -4.52
C ARG A 300 -5.06 1.48 -5.97
N VAL A 301 -5.58 0.75 -6.95
CA VAL A 301 -5.51 1.18 -8.36
C VAL A 301 -6.40 2.40 -8.61
N LEU A 302 -7.62 2.42 -8.06
CA LEU A 302 -8.56 3.54 -8.17
C LEU A 302 -8.07 4.84 -7.51
N VAL A 303 -7.30 4.72 -6.42
CA VAL A 303 -6.70 5.86 -5.71
C VAL A 303 -5.40 6.33 -6.40
N GLY A 304 -4.88 5.54 -7.34
CA GLY A 304 -3.62 5.82 -8.04
C GLY A 304 -2.36 5.44 -7.26
N ASP A 305 -2.50 4.69 -6.15
CA ASP A 305 -1.36 4.14 -5.40
C ASP A 305 -0.69 2.97 -6.16
N LEU A 306 -1.48 2.24 -6.96
CA LEU A 306 -0.98 1.21 -7.85
C LEU A 306 -1.33 1.53 -9.31
N MET A 307 -0.36 1.37 -10.21
CA MET A 307 -0.64 1.41 -11.65
C MET A 307 -1.39 0.14 -12.08
N SER A 308 -2.41 0.31 -12.92
CA SER A 308 -3.10 -0.80 -13.60
C SER A 308 -2.16 -1.47 -14.63
N THR A 309 -2.35 -2.76 -14.87
CA THR A 309 -1.65 -3.50 -15.93
C THR A 309 -2.32 -3.27 -17.28
N GLN A 310 -3.65 -3.30 -17.31
CA GLN A 310 -4.49 -2.93 -18.45
C GLN A 310 -5.77 -2.27 -17.94
N GLY A 311 -6.49 -1.63 -18.85
CA GLY A 311 -7.72 -0.91 -18.53
C GLY A 311 -7.47 0.49 -18.01
N SER A 312 -8.54 1.12 -17.53
CA SER A 312 -8.53 2.53 -17.15
C SER A 312 -9.62 2.81 -16.13
N ALA A 313 -9.35 3.73 -15.21
CA ALA A 313 -10.32 4.25 -14.27
C ALA A 313 -10.47 5.77 -14.46
N TYR A 314 -11.70 6.27 -14.33
CA TYR A 314 -12.04 7.68 -14.49
C TYR A 314 -12.85 8.16 -13.30
N ILE A 315 -12.51 9.33 -12.77
CA ILE A 315 -13.26 10.04 -11.73
C ILE A 315 -13.69 11.38 -12.33
N ASP A 316 -14.99 11.66 -12.34
CA ASP A 316 -15.56 12.89 -12.91
C ASP A 316 -15.03 13.17 -14.34
N GLY A 317 -15.04 12.13 -15.18
CA GLY A 317 -14.53 12.16 -16.56
C GLY A 317 -12.99 12.24 -16.70
N GLN A 318 -12.24 12.34 -15.61
CA GLN A 318 -10.78 12.44 -15.63
C GLN A 318 -10.12 11.10 -15.32
N ASN A 319 -9.15 10.68 -16.13
CA ASN A 319 -8.41 9.45 -15.88
C ASN A 319 -7.56 9.58 -14.60
N VAL A 320 -7.66 8.58 -13.71
CA VAL A 320 -6.96 8.52 -12.42
C VAL A 320 -5.44 8.55 -12.59
N HIS A 321 -4.89 7.85 -13.58
CA HIS A 321 -3.45 7.70 -13.75
C HIS A 321 -2.78 8.89 -14.46
N LEU A 322 -3.55 9.70 -15.20
CA LEU A 322 -2.99 10.78 -16.04
C LEU A 322 -2.97 12.16 -15.37
N ARG A 323 -3.75 12.39 -14.30
CA ARG A 323 -3.83 13.71 -13.65
C ARG A 323 -3.85 13.62 -12.13
N ILE A 324 -2.79 14.13 -11.50
CA ILE A 324 -2.69 14.30 -10.03
C ILE A 324 -3.82 15.19 -9.49
N ARG A 325 -4.42 16.07 -10.31
CA ARG A 325 -5.54 16.93 -9.87
C ARG A 325 -6.87 16.18 -9.67
N SER A 326 -7.10 15.04 -10.33
CA SER A 326 -8.34 14.28 -10.16
C SER A 326 -8.44 13.65 -8.77
N THR A 327 -7.30 13.34 -8.13
CA THR A 327 -7.25 12.76 -6.77
C THR A 327 -7.70 13.74 -5.68
N ARG A 328 -7.75 15.05 -5.95
CA ARG A 328 -8.25 16.05 -4.98
C ARG A 328 -9.71 15.81 -4.61
N HIS A 329 -10.51 15.33 -5.56
CA HIS A 329 -11.93 15.03 -5.37
C HIS A 329 -12.20 13.60 -4.87
N LEU A 330 -11.15 12.85 -4.51
CA LEU A 330 -11.24 11.48 -4.03
C LEU A 330 -10.89 11.38 -2.54
N GLY A 331 -11.83 10.92 -1.72
CA GLY A 331 -11.55 10.45 -0.37
C GLY A 331 -11.10 8.99 -0.37
N TYR A 332 -10.14 8.64 0.48
CA TYR A 332 -9.73 7.24 0.65
C TYR A 332 -9.47 6.92 2.11
N CYS A 333 -10.12 5.86 2.61
CA CYS A 333 -9.83 5.23 3.90
C CYS A 333 -9.23 3.84 3.62
N PRO A 334 -7.91 3.65 3.77
CA PRO A 334 -7.27 2.33 3.58
C PRO A 334 -7.68 1.34 4.67
N GLN A 335 -7.47 0.03 4.43
CA GLN A 335 -7.71 -1.01 5.43
C GLN A 335 -6.77 -0.85 6.64
N ASP A 336 -5.48 -0.58 6.39
CA ASP A 336 -4.50 -0.29 7.43
C ASP A 336 -4.59 1.17 7.88
N ASN A 337 -4.51 1.39 9.18
CA ASN A 337 -4.48 2.73 9.76
C ASN A 337 -3.19 3.47 9.36
N CYS A 338 -3.29 4.72 8.88
CA CYS A 338 -2.15 5.50 8.38
C CYS A 338 -1.18 5.95 9.50
N SER A 339 0.10 6.03 9.15
CA SER A 339 1.27 6.20 10.02
C SER A 339 1.57 7.67 10.39
N MET A 340 0.62 8.36 11.04
CA MET A 340 0.86 9.68 11.66
C MET A 340 0.87 9.59 13.19
N GLU A 341 1.54 8.58 13.72
CA GLU A 341 1.49 8.16 15.13
C GLU A 341 1.85 9.26 16.15
N PHE A 342 2.72 10.19 15.76
CA PHE A 342 3.24 11.27 16.61
C PHE A 342 2.51 12.60 16.46
N LEU A 343 1.46 12.68 15.62
CA LEU A 343 0.62 13.86 15.54
C LEU A 343 -0.58 13.73 16.48
N THR A 344 -1.07 14.86 17.00
CA THR A 344 -2.37 14.87 17.68
C THR A 344 -3.49 14.68 16.66
N VAL A 345 -4.66 14.23 17.14
CA VAL A 345 -5.86 14.11 16.29
C VAL A 345 -6.17 15.44 15.61
N GLN A 346 -6.16 16.53 16.38
CA GLN A 346 -6.39 17.87 15.85
C GLN A 346 -5.34 18.24 14.78
N ASP A 347 -4.05 18.08 15.06
CA ASP A 347 -2.99 18.43 14.11
C ASP A 347 -3.10 17.64 12.81
N SER A 348 -3.45 16.36 12.90
CA SER A 348 -3.64 15.51 11.72
C SER A 348 -4.79 15.99 10.82
N LEU A 349 -5.92 16.39 11.41
CA LEU A 349 -7.08 16.93 10.69
C LEU A 349 -6.75 18.27 10.04
N TYR A 350 -6.06 19.17 10.75
CA TYR A 350 -5.62 20.46 10.23
C TYR A 350 -4.60 20.31 9.09
N LEU A 351 -3.62 19.43 9.26
CA LEU A 351 -2.59 19.14 8.26
C LEU A 351 -3.23 18.65 6.96
N LEU A 352 -4.10 17.65 7.05
CA LEU A 352 -4.76 17.06 5.89
C LEU A 352 -5.76 18.00 5.22
N ALA A 353 -6.48 18.82 6.00
CA ALA A 353 -7.33 19.88 5.46
C ALA A 353 -6.53 20.89 4.61
N ARG A 354 -5.33 21.28 5.08
CA ARG A 354 -4.43 22.16 4.31
C ARG A 354 -3.90 21.49 3.05
N ILE A 355 -3.49 20.23 3.13
CA ILE A 355 -3.02 19.46 1.96
C ILE A 355 -4.12 19.32 0.90
N ARG A 356 -5.38 19.18 1.33
CA ARG A 356 -6.57 19.18 0.45
C ARG A 356 -6.84 20.54 -0.21
N GLY A 357 -6.14 21.60 0.19
CA GLY A 357 -6.30 22.95 -0.36
C GLY A 357 -7.50 23.70 0.19
N ILE A 358 -7.99 23.33 1.38
CA ILE A 358 -9.06 24.05 2.06
C ILE A 358 -8.53 25.41 2.55
N GLU A 359 -9.32 26.46 2.35
CA GLU A 359 -8.99 27.81 2.79
C GLU A 359 -8.77 27.87 4.31
N SER A 360 -7.65 28.45 4.77
CA SER A 360 -7.26 28.49 6.19
C SER A 360 -8.34 29.03 7.13
N SER A 361 -9.16 29.98 6.66
CA SER A 361 -10.28 30.56 7.41
C SER A 361 -11.39 29.54 7.73
N ARG A 362 -11.58 28.53 6.88
CA ARG A 362 -12.62 27.50 6.99
C ARG A 362 -12.15 26.22 7.68
N ILE A 363 -10.84 26.02 7.81
CA ILE A 363 -10.29 24.77 8.36
C ILE A 363 -10.82 24.53 9.76
N LYS A 364 -10.80 25.54 10.63
CA LYS A 364 -11.24 25.40 12.02
C LYS A 364 -12.68 24.89 12.13
N SER A 365 -13.61 25.51 11.40
CA SER A 365 -15.03 25.11 11.43
C SER A 365 -15.27 23.73 10.82
N ILE A 366 -14.53 23.37 9.77
CA ILE A 366 -14.61 22.03 9.15
C ILE A 366 -14.09 20.97 10.11
N VAL A 367 -12.97 21.23 10.79
CA VAL A 367 -12.39 20.31 11.77
C VAL A 367 -13.33 20.12 12.95
N GLU A 368 -13.87 21.18 13.53
CA GLU A 368 -14.87 21.10 14.63
C GLU A 368 -16.12 20.29 14.21
N LYS A 369 -16.62 20.52 12.99
CA LYS A 369 -17.77 19.77 12.46
C LYS A 369 -17.45 18.29 12.25
N ILE A 370 -16.29 17.96 11.70
CA ILE A 370 -15.92 16.57 11.43
C ILE A 370 -15.59 15.83 12.73
N SER A 371 -14.94 16.49 13.68
CA SER A 371 -14.64 15.92 14.99
C SER A 371 -15.91 15.55 15.75
N SER A 372 -16.91 16.43 15.74
CA SER A 372 -18.21 16.16 16.37
C SER A 372 -18.99 15.05 15.67
N LEU A 373 -19.01 15.02 14.33
CA LEU A 373 -19.66 13.95 13.56
C LEU A 373 -19.08 12.57 13.88
N PHE A 374 -17.76 12.45 14.04
CA PHE A 374 -17.09 11.17 14.31
C PHE A 374 -16.83 10.89 15.80
N ILE A 375 -17.32 11.75 16.70
CA ILE A 375 -17.11 11.66 18.16
C ILE A 375 -15.61 11.55 18.51
N LEU A 376 -14.85 12.49 17.95
CA LEU A 376 -13.41 12.65 18.17
C LEU A 376 -13.09 13.77 19.15
N ASP A 377 -14.07 14.59 19.54
CA ASP A 377 -13.88 15.74 20.44
C ASP A 377 -13.12 15.41 21.74
N PRO A 378 -13.39 14.28 22.43
CA PRO A 378 -12.65 13.94 23.66
C PRO A 378 -11.16 13.62 23.43
N PHE A 379 -10.79 13.31 22.19
CA PHE A 379 -9.47 12.80 21.82
C PHE A 379 -8.63 13.79 21.00
N LEU A 380 -9.10 15.03 20.83
CA LEU A 380 -8.46 16.00 19.92
C LEU A 380 -7.00 16.28 20.26
N HIS A 381 -6.66 16.29 21.55
CA HIS A 381 -5.32 16.57 22.05
C HIS A 381 -4.47 15.32 22.30
N ASN A 382 -5.06 14.12 22.13
CA ASN A 382 -4.31 12.88 22.24
C ASN A 382 -3.48 12.63 20.98
N TYR A 383 -2.32 12.00 21.17
CA TYR A 383 -1.53 11.52 20.05
C TYR A 383 -2.21 10.33 19.39
N ILE A 384 -2.07 10.21 18.06
CA ILE A 384 -2.73 9.13 17.30
C ILE A 384 -2.32 7.75 17.84
N HIS A 385 -1.06 7.54 18.24
CA HIS A 385 -0.63 6.23 18.75
C HIS A 385 -1.37 5.80 20.04
N GLU A 386 -1.80 6.73 20.89
CA GLU A 386 -2.52 6.49 22.15
C GLU A 386 -3.98 6.04 21.93
N LEU A 387 -4.52 6.28 20.74
CA LEU A 387 -5.92 5.96 20.43
C LEU A 387 -6.14 4.45 20.31
N SER A 388 -7.33 4.01 20.72
CA SER A 388 -7.81 2.65 20.43
C SER A 388 -7.93 2.41 18.92
N GLY A 389 -7.86 1.15 18.49
CA GLY A 389 -7.98 0.78 17.08
C GLY A 389 -9.26 1.31 16.42
N GLY A 390 -10.40 1.22 17.12
CA GLY A 390 -11.68 1.77 16.65
C GLY A 390 -11.68 3.29 16.54
N THR A 391 -11.07 4.03 17.48
CA THR A 391 -10.96 5.49 17.38
C THR A 391 -10.01 5.92 16.25
N LYS A 392 -8.90 5.18 16.03
CA LYS A 392 -8.04 5.38 14.84
C LYS A 392 -8.83 5.18 13.54
N ARG A 393 -9.70 4.17 13.49
CA ARG A 393 -10.57 3.89 12.34
C ARG A 393 -11.55 5.04 12.05
N ARG A 394 -12.16 5.57 13.10
CA ARG A 394 -13.04 6.76 13.03
C ARG A 394 -12.29 7.97 12.49
N LEU A 395 -11.09 8.23 12.99
CA LEU A 395 -10.23 9.30 12.50
C LEU A 395 -9.89 9.15 11.01
N HIS A 396 -9.48 7.97 10.55
CA HIS A 396 -9.17 7.76 9.12
C HIS A 396 -10.39 7.92 8.22
N THR A 397 -11.55 7.48 8.68
CA THR A 397 -12.81 7.68 7.96
C THR A 397 -13.19 9.16 7.91
N ALA A 398 -13.01 9.88 9.02
CA ALA A 398 -13.21 11.32 9.10
C ALA A 398 -12.31 12.06 8.09
N ILE A 399 -11.03 11.69 8.05
CA ILE A 399 -10.02 12.20 7.11
C ILE A 399 -10.43 11.99 5.65
N ALA A 400 -10.99 10.82 5.32
CA ALA A 400 -11.43 10.54 3.96
C ALA A 400 -12.58 11.46 3.49
N LEU A 401 -13.37 12.01 4.42
CA LEU A 401 -14.49 12.91 4.15
C LEU A 401 -14.13 14.41 4.24
N ILE A 402 -12.90 14.76 4.64
CA ILE A 402 -12.43 16.15 4.66
C ILE A 402 -12.28 16.69 3.24
N GLY A 403 -12.76 17.92 3.01
CA GLY A 403 -12.46 18.67 1.78
C GLY A 403 -13.36 18.32 0.60
N PRO A 404 -14.68 18.57 0.73
CA PRO A 404 -15.81 17.91 0.03
C PRO A 404 -15.40 17.05 -1.20
N PRO A 405 -15.09 15.76 -1.00
CA PRO A 405 -14.82 14.86 -2.12
C PRO A 405 -16.08 14.61 -2.97
N LEU A 406 -15.92 14.21 -4.23
CA LEU A 406 -17.01 13.75 -5.11
C LEU A 406 -17.24 12.24 -4.97
N VAL A 407 -16.15 11.51 -4.73
CA VAL A 407 -16.10 10.05 -4.55
C VAL A 407 -15.30 9.75 -3.29
N VAL A 408 -15.79 8.84 -2.45
CA VAL A 408 -15.04 8.32 -1.30
C VAL A 408 -14.95 6.80 -1.39
N ILE A 409 -13.74 6.28 -1.30
CA ILE A 409 -13.46 4.85 -1.25
C ILE A 409 -13.12 4.48 0.20
N LEU A 410 -13.84 3.51 0.75
CA LEU A 410 -13.72 3.06 2.14
C LEU A 410 -13.38 1.58 2.17
N ASP A 411 -12.16 1.23 2.58
CA ASP A 411 -11.72 -0.16 2.61
C ASP A 411 -11.91 -0.77 4.01
N GLU A 412 -13.04 -1.43 4.29
CA GLU A 412 -13.41 -1.99 5.60
C GLU A 412 -13.59 -0.93 6.72
N PRO A 413 -14.41 0.13 6.55
CA PRO A 413 -14.41 1.31 7.41
C PRO A 413 -14.87 1.06 8.86
N THR A 414 -15.63 0.00 9.13
CA THR A 414 -16.22 -0.25 10.47
C THR A 414 -15.52 -1.36 11.26
N THR A 415 -14.46 -1.98 10.72
CA THR A 415 -13.74 -3.06 11.41
C THR A 415 -13.08 -2.57 12.69
N GLY A 416 -13.35 -3.27 13.80
CA GLY A 416 -12.78 -2.95 15.12
C GLY A 416 -13.37 -1.70 15.79
N VAL A 417 -14.48 -1.17 15.26
CA VAL A 417 -15.26 -0.08 15.87
C VAL A 417 -16.37 -0.67 16.74
N ASP A 418 -16.68 -0.02 17.86
CA ASP A 418 -17.77 -0.45 18.74
C ASP A 418 -19.15 -0.36 18.05
N PRO A 419 -20.16 -1.15 18.48
CA PRO A 419 -21.44 -1.21 17.80
C PRO A 419 -22.17 0.14 17.68
N ASN A 420 -22.07 1.01 18.70
CA ASN A 420 -22.77 2.30 18.70
C ASN A 420 -22.12 3.26 17.69
N ALA A 421 -20.79 3.40 17.75
CA ALA A 421 -20.06 4.21 16.78
C ALA A 421 -20.20 3.66 15.35
N ARG A 422 -20.30 2.34 15.15
CA ARG A 422 -20.60 1.74 13.85
C ARG A 422 -21.93 2.24 13.28
N GLN A 423 -22.99 2.27 14.09
CA GLN A 423 -24.29 2.76 13.64
C GLN A 423 -24.24 4.24 13.25
N GLN A 424 -23.53 5.06 14.02
CA GLN A 424 -23.35 6.48 13.70
C GLN A 424 -22.55 6.69 12.41
N MET A 425 -21.48 5.91 12.18
CA MET A 425 -20.73 5.97 10.92
C MET A 425 -21.62 5.62 9.73
N GLN A 426 -22.47 4.60 9.84
CA GLN A 426 -23.44 4.24 8.81
C GLN A 426 -24.43 5.37 8.53
N GLU A 427 -24.90 6.07 9.57
CA GLU A 427 -25.76 7.25 9.40
C GLU A 427 -25.04 8.40 8.70
N ILE A 428 -23.76 8.64 9.02
CA ILE A 428 -22.93 9.63 8.31
C ILE A 428 -22.82 9.28 6.83
N PHE A 429 -22.58 8.01 6.49
CA PHE A 429 -22.49 7.56 5.11
C PHE A 429 -23.82 7.77 4.37
N LEU A 430 -24.94 7.38 4.97
CA LEU A 430 -26.27 7.60 4.41
C LEU A 430 -26.56 9.09 4.18
N ASN A 431 -26.21 9.95 5.12
CA ASN A 431 -26.40 11.39 4.99
C ASN A 431 -25.47 12.00 3.92
N ALA A 432 -24.25 11.50 3.79
CA ALA A 432 -23.33 11.92 2.75
C ALA A 432 -23.83 11.52 1.35
N VAL A 433 -24.37 10.31 1.20
CA VAL A 433 -25.00 9.82 -0.04
C VAL A 433 -26.21 10.68 -0.42
N LYS A 434 -27.06 11.03 0.56
CA LYS A 434 -28.17 12.00 0.35
C LYS A 434 -27.68 13.37 -0.13
N ALA A 435 -26.51 13.80 0.35
CA ALA A 435 -25.83 15.01 -0.11
C ALA A 435 -25.13 14.86 -1.48
N LYS A 436 -25.44 13.79 -2.25
CA LYS A 436 -24.90 13.47 -3.58
C LYS A 436 -23.42 13.08 -3.59
N LEU A 437 -22.87 12.66 -2.45
CA LEU A 437 -21.56 12.00 -2.39
C LEU A 437 -21.66 10.58 -2.94
N THR A 438 -20.71 10.17 -3.77
CA THR A 438 -20.62 8.76 -4.20
C THR A 438 -19.70 8.01 -3.25
N ILE A 439 -20.18 6.93 -2.66
CA ILE A 439 -19.41 6.11 -1.72
C ILE A 439 -19.19 4.74 -2.35
N ILE A 440 -17.96 4.26 -2.29
CA ILE A 440 -17.61 2.90 -2.65
C ILE A 440 -16.99 2.26 -1.42
N LEU A 441 -17.55 1.17 -0.93
CA LEU A 441 -17.05 0.51 0.26
C LEU A 441 -16.80 -0.97 0.03
N THR A 442 -15.79 -1.50 0.73
CA THR A 442 -15.66 -2.93 0.97
C THR A 442 -16.01 -3.19 2.41
N SER A 443 -16.73 -4.28 2.65
CA SER A 443 -17.02 -4.72 4.01
C SER A 443 -17.09 -6.24 4.03
N HIS A 444 -16.57 -6.82 5.10
CA HIS A 444 -16.83 -8.22 5.46
C HIS A 444 -18.14 -8.38 6.23
N SER A 445 -18.80 -7.30 6.61
CA SER A 445 -20.13 -7.32 7.25
C SER A 445 -21.21 -7.13 6.20
N MET A 446 -21.99 -8.18 5.96
CA MET A 446 -23.13 -8.11 5.05
C MET A 446 -24.19 -7.12 5.56
N ASP A 447 -24.43 -7.06 6.88
CA ASP A 447 -25.34 -6.09 7.50
C ASP A 447 -24.99 -4.63 7.17
N GLU A 448 -23.69 -4.30 7.15
CA GLU A 448 -23.24 -2.96 6.80
C GLU A 448 -23.56 -2.64 5.34
N CYS A 449 -23.28 -3.58 4.45
CA CYS A 449 -23.59 -3.44 3.03
C CYS A 449 -25.10 -3.34 2.81
N GLU A 450 -25.91 -4.14 3.50
CA GLU A 450 -27.37 -4.09 3.38
C GLU A 450 -27.95 -2.75 3.86
N ARG A 451 -27.37 -2.15 4.91
CA ARG A 451 -27.86 -0.88 5.47
C ARG A 451 -27.42 0.35 4.67
N VAL A 452 -26.19 0.35 4.16
CA VAL A 452 -25.57 1.54 3.54
C VAL A 452 -25.67 1.53 2.02
N CYS A 453 -25.49 0.38 1.38
CA CYS A 453 -25.34 0.30 -0.07
C CYS A 453 -26.69 0.17 -0.77
N ASN A 454 -26.89 0.90 -1.86
CA ASN A 454 -28.06 0.72 -2.73
C ASN A 454 -27.80 -0.31 -3.83
N ARG A 455 -26.53 -0.52 -4.20
CA ARG A 455 -26.10 -1.51 -5.19
C ARG A 455 -24.85 -2.23 -4.72
N LEU A 456 -24.76 -3.52 -5.03
CA LEU A 456 -23.69 -4.40 -4.59
C LEU A 456 -23.11 -5.17 -5.78
N GLY A 457 -21.81 -5.39 -5.71
CA GLY A 457 -21.07 -6.29 -6.59
C GLY A 457 -20.32 -7.33 -5.77
N ILE A 458 -20.46 -8.62 -6.11
CA ILE A 458 -19.68 -9.70 -5.47
C ILE A 458 -18.51 -10.06 -6.38
N MET A 459 -17.31 -9.98 -5.83
CA MET A 459 -16.04 -10.22 -6.52
C MET A 459 -15.48 -11.60 -6.18
N VAL A 460 -15.13 -12.35 -7.21
CA VAL A 460 -14.59 -13.71 -7.13
C VAL A 460 -13.38 -13.82 -8.07
N ASN A 461 -12.22 -14.26 -7.56
CA ASN A 461 -10.99 -14.47 -8.35
C ASN A 461 -10.61 -13.28 -9.26
N GLY A 462 -10.73 -12.05 -8.76
CA GLY A 462 -10.40 -10.86 -9.53
C GLY A 462 -11.49 -10.34 -10.47
N GLN A 463 -12.61 -11.06 -10.63
CA GLN A 463 -13.72 -10.73 -11.52
C GLN A 463 -14.99 -10.38 -10.74
N LEU A 464 -15.90 -9.64 -11.38
CA LEU A 464 -17.24 -9.40 -10.84
C LEU A 464 -18.13 -10.60 -11.18
N ALA A 465 -18.57 -11.35 -10.18
CA ALA A 465 -19.42 -12.53 -10.36
C ALA A 465 -20.90 -12.15 -10.52
N CYS A 466 -21.37 -11.18 -9.75
CA CYS A 466 -22.72 -10.64 -9.87
C CYS A 466 -22.76 -9.16 -9.50
N LEU A 467 -23.80 -8.47 -9.97
CA LEU A 467 -24.01 -7.05 -9.77
C LEU A 467 -25.51 -6.76 -9.68
N GLY A 468 -25.95 -5.95 -8.73
CA GLY A 468 -27.35 -5.53 -8.66
C GLY A 468 -27.72 -4.89 -7.33
N THR A 469 -29.00 -4.53 -7.18
CA THR A 469 -29.54 -4.12 -5.89
C THR A 469 -29.60 -5.32 -4.95
N ILE A 470 -29.59 -5.10 -3.64
CA ILE A 470 -29.66 -6.18 -2.64
C ILE A 470 -30.86 -7.10 -2.90
N GLN A 471 -32.03 -6.51 -3.18
CA GLN A 471 -33.24 -7.29 -3.45
C GLN A 471 -33.13 -8.09 -4.75
N HIS A 472 -32.56 -7.51 -5.81
CA HIS A 472 -32.34 -8.22 -7.06
C HIS A 472 -31.42 -9.43 -6.88
N LEU A 473 -30.32 -9.26 -6.13
CA LEU A 473 -29.40 -10.35 -5.82
C LEU A 473 -30.10 -11.45 -4.99
N LYS A 474 -30.92 -11.06 -3.99
CA LYS A 474 -31.71 -12.01 -3.18
C LYS A 474 -32.75 -12.76 -4.00
N SER A 475 -33.35 -12.13 -5.01
CA SER A 475 -34.31 -12.79 -5.90
C SER A 475 -33.65 -13.68 -6.95
N LYS A 476 -32.48 -13.29 -7.49
CA LYS A 476 -31.78 -14.01 -8.57
C LYS A 476 -30.93 -15.18 -8.07
N PHE A 477 -30.15 -14.95 -7.01
CA PHE A 477 -29.19 -15.93 -6.47
C PHE A 477 -29.63 -16.54 -5.14
N GLY A 478 -30.73 -16.06 -4.56
CA GLY A 478 -31.32 -16.65 -3.37
C GLY A 478 -32.04 -17.96 -3.68
N HIS A 479 -31.95 -18.92 -2.76
CA HIS A 479 -32.65 -20.21 -2.83
C HIS A 479 -34.09 -20.10 -2.30
N GLY A 480 -34.78 -18.99 -2.58
CA GLY A 480 -36.13 -18.71 -2.08
C GLY A 480 -36.19 -18.32 -0.59
N TYR A 481 -37.12 -18.91 0.16
CA TYR A 481 -37.46 -18.55 1.53
C TYR A 481 -37.11 -19.66 2.53
N THR A 482 -36.58 -19.27 3.68
CA THR A 482 -36.40 -20.15 4.84
C THR A 482 -37.66 -20.07 5.70
N VAL A 483 -38.34 -21.19 5.87
CA VAL A 483 -39.52 -21.33 6.73
C VAL A 483 -39.13 -22.11 7.97
N GLU A 484 -39.20 -21.45 9.12
CA GLU A 484 -39.07 -22.06 10.43
C GLU A 484 -40.48 -22.35 10.96
N ILE A 485 -40.75 -23.60 11.34
CA ILE A 485 -42.06 -24.03 11.84
C ILE A 485 -41.85 -24.64 13.22
N LYS A 486 -42.55 -24.11 14.21
CA LYS A 486 -42.64 -24.66 15.56
C LYS A 486 -43.98 -25.36 15.75
N ILE A 487 -43.95 -26.61 16.20
CA ILE A 487 -45.13 -27.42 16.47
C ILE A 487 -45.47 -27.33 17.96
N ARG A 488 -46.77 -27.34 18.28
CA ARG A 488 -47.21 -27.46 19.68
C ARG A 488 -46.82 -28.84 20.22
N SER A 489 -45.83 -28.89 21.10
CA SER A 489 -45.52 -30.11 21.85
C SER A 489 -46.45 -30.21 23.06
N ASN A 490 -47.31 -31.22 23.10
CA ASN A 490 -47.87 -31.67 24.37
C ASN A 490 -46.81 -32.50 25.09
N ILE A 491 -46.65 -32.26 26.40
CA ILE A 491 -45.60 -32.85 27.25
C ILE A 491 -45.66 -34.39 27.28
N ASP A 492 -46.80 -34.98 26.90
CA ASP A 492 -47.05 -36.42 26.95
C ASP A 492 -46.80 -37.16 25.62
N ASP A 493 -46.61 -36.45 24.49
CA ASP A 493 -46.38 -37.05 23.17
C ASP A 493 -44.96 -36.72 22.67
N ILE A 494 -44.02 -37.61 22.98
CA ILE A 494 -42.60 -37.60 22.55
C ILE A 494 -42.46 -37.91 21.03
N ASN A 495 -43.51 -37.71 20.26
CA ASN A 495 -43.60 -38.23 18.91
C ASN A 495 -42.85 -37.32 17.92
N ALA A 496 -41.61 -37.70 17.62
CA ALA A 496 -40.78 -37.26 16.50
C ALA A 496 -41.45 -37.42 15.10
N THR A 497 -42.74 -37.78 15.04
CA THR A 497 -43.56 -37.95 13.83
C THR A 497 -44.24 -36.65 13.41
N ALA A 498 -44.51 -35.71 14.33
CA ALA A 498 -45.24 -34.49 13.99
C ALA A 498 -44.50 -33.61 12.97
N ILE A 499 -43.19 -33.41 13.13
CA ILE A 499 -42.37 -32.67 12.15
C ILE A 499 -42.19 -33.46 10.86
N LYS A 500 -42.13 -34.79 10.93
CA LYS A 500 -42.11 -35.64 9.73
C LYS A 500 -43.40 -35.51 8.93
N ASN A 501 -44.55 -35.30 9.57
CA ASN A 501 -45.82 -35.04 8.89
C ASN A 501 -45.80 -33.67 8.18
N VAL A 502 -45.24 -32.64 8.81
CA VAL A 502 -45.04 -31.32 8.20
C VAL A 502 -44.08 -31.41 7.02
N GLN A 503 -42.95 -32.09 7.20
CA GLN A 503 -41.97 -32.33 6.14
C GLN A 503 -42.59 -33.08 4.96
N ALA A 504 -43.32 -34.17 5.22
CA ALA A 504 -44.00 -34.94 4.19
C ALA A 504 -45.08 -34.12 3.47
N PHE A 505 -45.77 -33.22 4.17
CA PHE A 505 -46.72 -32.30 3.56
C PHE A 505 -46.02 -31.28 2.66
N LEU A 506 -44.93 -30.66 3.11
CA LEU A 506 -44.19 -29.70 2.30
C LEU A 506 -43.57 -30.37 1.06
N LEU A 507 -43.04 -31.59 1.20
CA LEU A 507 -42.48 -32.37 0.09
C LEU A 507 -43.57 -32.88 -0.87
N SER A 508 -44.81 -33.05 -0.44
CA SER A 508 -45.91 -33.49 -1.32
C SER A 508 -46.42 -32.36 -2.22
N GLN A 509 -46.11 -31.11 -1.90
CA GLN A 509 -46.44 -29.96 -2.75
C GLN A 509 -45.49 -29.89 -3.96
N LYS A 510 -45.90 -30.51 -5.09
CA LYS A 510 -45.11 -30.56 -6.33
C LYS A 510 -44.70 -29.19 -6.90
N GLN A 511 -45.38 -28.12 -6.50
CA GLN A 511 -45.10 -26.76 -6.95
C GLN A 511 -43.84 -26.17 -6.30
N TYR A 512 -43.41 -26.72 -5.15
CA TYR A 512 -42.30 -26.20 -4.37
C TYR A 512 -41.12 -27.18 -4.37
N HIS A 513 -39.92 -26.65 -4.55
CA HIS A 513 -38.70 -27.41 -4.24
C HIS A 513 -38.35 -27.15 -2.79
N VAL A 514 -38.48 -28.17 -1.94
CA VAL A 514 -38.27 -28.08 -0.49
C VAL A 514 -37.02 -28.85 -0.10
N GLU A 515 -36.03 -28.14 0.42
CA GLU A 515 -34.82 -28.71 1.02
C GLU A 515 -34.91 -28.61 2.55
N VAL A 516 -34.65 -29.72 3.23
CA VAL A 516 -34.66 -29.75 4.70
C VAL A 516 -33.28 -29.41 5.20
N LYS A 517 -33.14 -28.29 5.92
CA LYS A 517 -31.86 -27.87 6.50
C LYS A 517 -31.63 -28.54 7.85
N GLU A 518 -32.52 -28.28 8.81
CA GLU A 518 -32.41 -28.77 10.18
C GLU A 518 -33.79 -29.13 10.73
N THR A 519 -33.87 -30.23 11.47
CA THR A 519 -35.11 -30.65 12.16
C THR A 519 -34.78 -31.09 13.57
N THR A 520 -35.36 -30.42 14.55
CA THR A 520 -35.38 -30.83 15.97
C THR A 520 -36.71 -31.55 16.27
N TYR A 521 -37.03 -31.85 17.54
CA TYR A 521 -38.30 -32.49 17.93
C TYR A 521 -39.53 -31.57 17.84
N SER A 522 -39.37 -30.26 18.04
CA SER A 522 -40.46 -29.29 18.04
C SER A 522 -40.33 -28.17 16.99
N THR A 523 -39.16 -28.04 16.36
CA THR A 523 -38.87 -27.06 15.31
C THR A 523 -38.30 -27.70 14.05
N GLY A 524 -38.80 -27.29 12.88
CA GLY A 524 -38.26 -27.67 11.58
C GLY A 524 -37.92 -26.44 10.74
N LEU A 525 -36.75 -26.45 10.11
CA LEU A 525 -36.25 -25.38 9.27
C LEU A 525 -36.13 -25.88 7.82
N PHE A 526 -36.97 -25.31 6.95
CA PHE A 526 -37.15 -25.74 5.57
C PHE A 526 -36.75 -24.60 4.62
N GLN A 527 -36.03 -24.93 3.55
CA GLN A 527 -35.75 -24.01 2.46
C GLN A 527 -36.73 -24.29 1.32
N ILE A 528 -37.50 -23.28 0.91
CA ILE A 528 -38.51 -23.42 -0.15
C ILE A 528 -38.15 -22.49 -1.31
N GLU A 529 -37.90 -23.07 -2.48
CA GLU A 529 -37.62 -22.31 -3.70
C GLU A 529 -38.90 -22.01 -4.50
N ARG A 530 -38.83 -20.97 -5.34
CA ARG A 530 -39.86 -20.61 -6.34
C ARG A 530 -41.26 -20.36 -5.78
N SER A 531 -41.34 -19.78 -4.59
CA SER A 531 -42.59 -19.40 -3.92
C SER A 531 -42.63 -17.90 -3.69
N THR A 532 -43.83 -17.33 -3.50
CA THR A 532 -43.98 -15.99 -2.93
C THR A 532 -44.27 -16.07 -1.42
N PRO A 533 -43.93 -15.03 -0.64
CA PRO A 533 -44.27 -15.01 0.79
C PRO A 533 -45.77 -15.20 1.01
N ALA A 534 -46.60 -14.55 0.20
CA ALA A 534 -48.05 -14.60 0.31
C ALA A 534 -48.60 -16.02 0.14
N GLU A 535 -48.13 -16.76 -0.86
CA GLU A 535 -48.53 -18.16 -1.07
C GLU A 535 -48.10 -19.06 0.09
N LEU A 536 -46.89 -18.87 0.63
CA LEU A 536 -46.41 -19.62 1.78
C LEU A 536 -47.21 -19.31 3.05
N PHE A 537 -47.49 -18.03 3.30
CA PHE A 537 -48.34 -17.61 4.43
C PHE A 537 -49.74 -18.24 4.31
N GLN A 538 -50.35 -18.17 3.14
CA GLN A 538 -51.66 -18.76 2.90
C GLN A 538 -51.65 -20.28 3.13
N LEU A 539 -50.68 -20.99 2.53
CA LEU A 539 -50.54 -22.45 2.66
C LEU A 539 -50.39 -22.88 4.12
N LEU A 540 -49.56 -22.18 4.90
CA LEU A 540 -49.29 -22.52 6.29
C LEU A 540 -50.47 -22.17 7.20
N GLU A 541 -51.16 -21.04 6.96
CA GLU A 541 -52.29 -20.63 7.79
C GLU A 541 -53.51 -21.53 7.55
N GLU A 542 -53.82 -21.90 6.31
CA GLU A 542 -54.89 -22.85 5.96
C GLU A 542 -54.66 -24.23 6.60
N ASN A 543 -53.40 -24.65 6.76
CA ASN A 543 -53.03 -25.96 7.29
C ASN A 543 -52.58 -25.93 8.76
N LYS A 544 -52.65 -24.78 9.43
CA LYS A 544 -52.12 -24.58 10.79
C LYS A 544 -52.73 -25.52 11.82
N GLN A 545 -54.05 -25.68 11.79
CA GLN A 545 -54.77 -26.59 12.69
C GLN A 545 -54.49 -28.06 12.33
N ARG A 546 -54.46 -28.39 11.04
CA ARG A 546 -54.23 -29.76 10.53
C ARG A 546 -52.83 -30.28 10.88
N LEU A 547 -51.84 -29.39 10.85
CA LEU A 547 -50.43 -29.70 11.10
C LEU A 547 -49.98 -29.39 12.55
N ASN A 548 -50.90 -28.95 13.41
CA ASN A 548 -50.64 -28.58 14.81
C ASN A 548 -49.49 -27.55 14.99
N ILE A 549 -49.41 -26.57 14.09
CA ILE A 549 -48.37 -25.53 14.10
C ILE A 549 -48.69 -24.51 15.20
N GLU A 550 -47.71 -24.24 16.08
CA GLU A 550 -47.77 -23.20 17.12
C GLU A 550 -47.46 -21.83 16.51
N THR A 551 -46.28 -21.72 15.92
CA THR A 551 -45.75 -20.51 15.27
C THR A 551 -44.96 -20.89 14.04
N TYR A 552 -44.90 -19.99 13.08
CA TYR A 552 -44.02 -20.12 11.93
C TYR A 552 -43.43 -18.77 11.56
N THR A 553 -42.20 -18.79 11.04
CA THR A 553 -41.46 -17.61 10.60
C THR A 553 -41.02 -17.84 9.17
N ILE A 554 -41.35 -16.90 8.28
CA ILE A 554 -40.88 -16.92 6.89
C ILE A 554 -39.83 -15.83 6.76
N SER A 555 -38.61 -16.22 6.39
CA SER A 555 -37.48 -15.31 6.19
C SER A 555 -36.92 -15.48 4.79
N GLN A 556 -36.57 -14.39 4.12
CA GLN A 556 -35.89 -14.46 2.84
C GLN A 556 -34.43 -14.89 3.05
N THR A 557 -33.85 -15.52 2.03
CA THR A 557 -32.40 -15.76 1.99
C THR A 557 -31.61 -14.47 2.24
N THR A 558 -30.65 -14.56 3.17
CA THR A 558 -29.81 -13.43 3.54
C THR A 558 -28.70 -13.22 2.51
N LEU A 559 -28.16 -12.01 2.43
CA LEU A 559 -26.99 -11.75 1.58
C LEU A 559 -25.78 -12.61 1.98
N GLU A 560 -25.67 -12.97 3.26
CA GLU A 560 -24.63 -13.89 3.75
C GLU A 560 -24.72 -15.27 3.10
N GLN A 561 -25.93 -15.83 3.00
CA GLN A 561 -26.15 -17.14 2.39
C GLN A 561 -25.81 -17.14 0.90
N ILE A 562 -26.15 -16.06 0.19
CA ILE A 562 -25.80 -15.87 -1.22
C ILE A 562 -24.28 -15.76 -1.35
N PHE A 563 -23.62 -14.99 -0.49
CA PHE A 563 -22.17 -14.89 -0.49
C PHE A 563 -21.49 -16.25 -0.26
N LEU A 564 -22.01 -17.06 0.68
CA LEU A 564 -21.50 -18.40 0.97
C LEU A 564 -21.69 -19.39 -0.19
N SER A 565 -22.76 -19.26 -1.00
CA SER A 565 -22.96 -20.14 -2.16
C SER A 565 -21.89 -19.90 -3.23
N PHE A 566 -21.50 -18.64 -3.47
CA PHE A 566 -20.37 -18.30 -4.33
C PHE A 566 -19.04 -18.85 -3.79
N GLY A 567 -18.84 -18.85 -2.46
CA GLY A 567 -17.67 -19.45 -1.84
C GLY A 567 -17.53 -20.95 -2.10
N LYS A 568 -18.64 -21.69 -1.97
CA LYS A 568 -18.67 -23.14 -2.25
C LYS A 568 -18.30 -23.44 -3.71
N GLN A 569 -18.76 -22.62 -4.66
CA GLN A 569 -18.41 -22.77 -6.07
C GLN A 569 -16.90 -22.61 -6.31
N ILE A 570 -16.26 -21.63 -5.66
CA ILE A 570 -14.81 -21.42 -5.76
C ILE A 570 -14.03 -22.64 -5.26
N HIS A 571 -14.39 -23.14 -4.07
CA HIS A 571 -13.70 -24.30 -3.50
C HIS A 571 -13.85 -25.56 -4.36
N ALA A 572 -15.03 -25.77 -4.96
CA ALA A 572 -15.29 -26.87 -5.87
C ALA A 572 -14.56 -26.76 -7.22
N THR A 573 -14.11 -25.56 -7.64
CA THR A 573 -13.30 -25.38 -8.86
C THR A 573 -11.80 -25.49 -8.61
N THR A 574 -11.36 -25.37 -7.35
CA THR A 574 -9.94 -25.47 -6.95
C THR A 574 -9.51 -26.87 -6.49
N GLN A 575 -10.46 -27.78 -6.25
CA GLN A 575 -10.23 -29.21 -6.09
C GLN A 575 -10.36 -29.91 -7.44
#